data_AF-A0A840DNL3-F1
#
_entry.id   AF-A0A840DNL3-F1
#
_cell.length_a   1.000
_cell.length_b   1.000
_cell.length_c   1.000
_cell.angle_alpha   90.00
_cell.angle_beta   90.00
_cell.angle_gamma   90.00
#
_symmetry.space_group_name_H-M   'P 1'
#
loop_
_entity.id
_entity.type
_entity.pdbx_description
1 polymer ?
#
loop_
_entity_poly.entity_id
_entity_poly.type
_entity_poly.pdbx_seq_one_letter_code
_entity_poly.pdbx_strand_id
1 'polypeptide(L)' 'MRKIAPDQSPWGLTELLLAELVDVQRWIAWSKTKDGQKNRNRPERITRPGVEPQKQRAAENLTAFDIDTVKQKLAAPRV' A
#
# COMPACT_ATOMS: atom_id res chain seq x y z
N MET A 1 8.00 -5.99 -11.63
CA MET A 1 9.15 -5.22 -12.13
C MET A 1 8.79 -3.73 -12.16
N ARG A 2 9.56 -2.87 -11.47
CA ARG A 2 9.39 -1.40 -11.54
C ARG A 2 9.74 -0.97 -12.98
N LYS A 3 8.76 -0.52 -13.76
CA LYS A 3 9.01 0.12 -15.06
C LYS A 3 9.45 1.55 -14.78
N ILE A 4 10.76 1.77 -14.76
CA ILE A 4 11.32 3.13 -14.77
C ILE A 4 11.36 3.52 -16.24
N ALA A 5 10.53 4.47 -16.67
CA ALA A 5 10.69 5.11 -17.96
C ALA A 5 11.85 6.12 -17.82
N PRO A 6 13.01 5.90 -18.45
CA PRO A 6 14.22 6.70 -18.21
C PRO A 6 14.12 8.14 -18.75
N ASP A 7 13.15 8.43 -19.62
CA ASP A 7 13.02 9.72 -20.34
C ASP A 7 12.13 10.76 -19.61
N GLN A 8 11.27 10.35 -18.67
CA GLN A 8 10.25 11.24 -18.10
C GLN A 8 10.45 11.61 -16.62
N SER A 9 11.53 11.16 -15.98
CA SER A 9 11.71 11.34 -14.54
C SER A 9 12.84 12.34 -14.23
N PRO A 10 12.55 13.46 -13.56
CA PRO A 10 13.59 14.39 -13.08
C PRO A 10 14.47 13.79 -11.96
N TRP A 11 14.15 12.59 -11.46
CA TRP A 11 14.91 11.91 -10.42
C TRP A 11 15.95 10.97 -11.01
N GLY A 12 17.19 11.12 -10.58
CA GLY A 12 18.26 10.16 -10.80
C GLY A 12 18.24 9.02 -9.78
N LEU A 13 19.23 8.14 -9.87
CA LEU A 13 19.35 6.98 -8.98
C LEU A 13 19.48 7.40 -7.51
N THR A 14 20.24 8.46 -7.23
CA THR A 14 20.46 8.95 -5.87
C THR A 14 19.16 9.36 -5.21
N GLU A 15 18.31 10.13 -5.89
CA GLU A 15 17.01 10.58 -5.38
C GLU A 15 16.09 9.40 -5.11
N LEU A 16 16.07 8.42 -6.02
CA LEU A 16 15.30 7.19 -5.86
C LEU A 16 15.73 6.40 -4.61
N LEU A 17 17.03 6.27 -4.38
CA LEU A 17 17.59 5.53 -3.23
C LEU A 17 17.37 6.27 -1.91
N LEU A 18 17.60 7.59 -1.89
CA LEU A 18 17.37 8.42 -0.71
C LEU A 18 15.91 8.38 -0.29
N ALA A 19 15.00 8.47 -1.25
CA ALA A 19 13.59 8.43 -0.94
C ALA A 19 13.15 7.03 -0.48
N GLU A 20 13.80 5.94 -0.93
CA GLU A 20 13.52 4.59 -0.41
C GLU A 20 14.00 4.44 1.03
N LEU A 21 15.17 5.02 1.36
CA LEU A 21 15.69 5.05 2.73
C LEU A 21 14.71 5.77 3.67
N VAL A 22 14.17 6.92 3.26
CA VAL A 22 13.18 7.68 4.05
C VAL A 22 11.88 6.90 4.20
N ASP A 23 11.40 6.25 3.15
CA ASP A 23 10.18 5.41 3.19
C ASP A 23 10.33 4.27 4.21
N VAL A 24 11.46 3.56 4.18
CA VAL A 24 11.77 2.47 5.13
C VAL A 24 11.86 3.01 6.56
N GLN A 25 12.52 4.15 6.77
CA GLN A 25 12.64 4.75 8.09
C GLN A 25 11.28 5.14 8.67
N ARG A 26 10.41 5.77 7.87
CA ARG A 26 9.02 6.11 8.28
C ARG A 26 8.25 4.85 8.66
N TRP A 27 8.40 3.78 7.89
CA TRP A 27 7.71 2.52 8.16
C TRP A 27 8.19 1.85 9.45
N ILE A 28 9.49 1.85 9.72
CA ILE A 28 10.07 1.33 10.98
C ILE A 28 9.65 2.19 12.17
N ALA A 29 9.63 3.52 12.03
CA ALA A 29 9.17 4.40 13.10
C ALA A 29 7.68 4.16 13.40
N TRP A 30 6.84 4.08 12.36
CA TRP A 30 5.42 3.79 12.48
C TRP A 30 5.14 2.42 13.11
N SER A 31 5.86 1.37 12.73
CA SER A 31 5.61 0.00 13.22
C SER A 31 5.80 -0.13 14.74
N LYS A 32 6.59 0.77 15.34
CA LYS A 32 6.82 0.85 16.79
C LYS A 32 5.74 1.64 17.55
N THR A 33 4.78 2.25 16.86
CA THR A 33 3.71 3.05 17.49
C THR A 33 2.48 2.20 17.84
N LYS A 34 1.57 2.74 18.66
CA LYS A 34 0.25 2.13 18.90
C LYS A 34 -0.58 2.02 17.61
N ASP A 35 -0.41 2.97 16.70
CA ASP A 35 -1.06 2.95 15.39
C ASP A 35 -0.50 1.81 14.52
N GLY A 36 0.81 1.58 14.57
CA GLY A 36 1.47 0.42 13.96
C GLY A 36 0.91 -0.91 14.45
N GLN A 37 0.78 -1.06 15.76
CA GLN A 37 0.19 -2.26 16.39
C GLN A 37 -1.25 -2.51 15.94
N LYS A 38 -2.03 -1.45 15.70
CA LYS A 38 -3.43 -1.52 15.26
C LYS A 38 -3.61 -1.43 13.75
N ASN A 39 -2.50 -1.40 12.99
CA ASN A 39 -2.48 -1.21 11.55
C ASN A 39 -3.29 0.02 11.06
N ARG A 40 -3.14 1.16 11.75
CA ARG A 40 -3.80 2.43 11.42
C ARG A 40 -2.79 3.44 10.91
N ASN A 41 -3.25 4.42 10.11
CA ASN A 41 -2.45 5.59 9.70
C ASN A 41 -1.06 5.22 9.15
N ARG A 42 -0.96 4.14 8.37
CA ARG A 42 0.32 3.71 7.81
C ARG A 42 0.86 4.82 6.89
N PRO A 43 2.12 5.23 7.04
CA PRO A 43 2.70 6.27 6.20
C PRO A 43 2.72 5.81 4.74
N GLU A 44 2.37 6.73 3.86
CA GLU A 44 2.47 6.52 2.41
C GLU A 44 3.91 6.73 1.95
N ARG A 45 4.27 6.03 0.86
CA ARG A 45 5.58 6.18 0.22
C ARG A 45 5.66 7.55 -0.43
N ILE A 46 6.86 8.13 -0.45
CA ILE A 46 7.12 9.36 -1.19
C ILE A 46 6.81 9.11 -2.67
N THR A 47 5.95 9.96 -3.25
CA THR A 47 5.57 9.89 -4.66
C THR A 47 6.81 9.96 -5.54
N ARG A 48 6.99 8.96 -6.41
CA ARG A 48 8.10 8.91 -7.36
C ARG A 48 7.59 9.29 -8.75
N PRO A 49 8.35 10.06 -9.53
CA PRO A 49 7.99 10.30 -10.93
C PRO A 49 7.80 8.98 -11.69
N GLY A 50 6.75 8.90 -12.52
CA GLY A 50 6.43 7.72 -13.31
C GLY A 50 5.92 6.50 -12.52
N VAL A 51 5.66 6.65 -11.21
CA VAL A 51 5.04 5.61 -10.39
C VAL A 51 3.73 6.13 -9.83
N GLU A 52 2.63 5.54 -10.28
CA GLU A 52 1.32 5.80 -9.71
C GLU A 52 1.32 5.48 -8.21
N PRO A 53 0.78 6.36 -7.35
CA PRO A 53 0.69 6.09 -5.93
C PRO A 53 -0.16 4.84 -5.73
N GLN A 54 0.32 3.94 -4.88
CA GLN A 54 -0.45 2.77 -4.48
C GLN A 54 -1.62 3.25 -3.64
N LYS A 55 -2.77 3.51 -4.28
CA LYS A 55 -4.02 3.78 -3.57
C LYS A 55 -4.22 2.64 -2.58
N GLN A 56 -4.26 2.95 -1.29
CA GLN A 56 -4.82 2.03 -0.32
C GLN A 56 -6.19 1.68 -0.88
N ARG A 57 -6.50 0.39 -1.04
CA ARG A 57 -7.84 -0.03 -1.43
C ARG A 57 -8.76 0.42 -0.31
N ALA A 58 -9.22 1.66 -0.38
CA ALA A 58 -10.37 2.11 0.35
C ALA A 58 -11.44 1.09 0.02
N ALA A 59 -12.08 0.58 1.06
CA ALA A 59 -13.14 -0.38 1.01
C ALA A 59 -14.41 0.21 0.35
N GLU A 60 -14.27 0.94 -0.76
CA GLU A 60 -15.35 1.63 -1.47
C GLU A 60 -16.44 0.66 -1.92
N ASN A 61 -16.15 -0.66 -1.95
CA ASN A 61 -17.10 -1.72 -2.26
C ASN A 61 -17.19 -2.85 -1.21
N LEU A 62 -16.78 -2.63 0.05
CA LEU A 62 -17.07 -3.61 1.10
C LEU A 62 -18.49 -3.37 1.62
N THR A 63 -19.46 -4.07 1.04
CA THR A 63 -20.75 -4.28 1.71
C THR A 63 -20.52 -5.18 2.92
N ALA A 64 -20.85 -4.69 4.12
CA ALA A 64 -20.84 -5.52 5.32
C ALA A 64 -21.80 -6.71 5.10
N PHE A 65 -21.26 -7.92 5.08
CA PHE A 65 -22.05 -9.15 5.05
C PHE A 65 -22.11 -9.72 6.46
N ASP A 66 -23.27 -10.29 6.80
CA ASP A 66 -23.38 -11.12 7.98
C ASP A 66 -22.53 -12.41 7.81
N ILE A 67 -21.95 -12.89 8.90
CA ILE A 67 -21.06 -14.05 8.94
C ILE A 67 -21.75 -15.28 8.33
N ASP A 68 -23.05 -15.43 8.54
CA ASP A 68 -23.80 -16.56 8.00
C ASP A 68 -23.95 -16.49 6.48
N THR A 69 -24.11 -15.28 5.92
CA THR A 69 -24.12 -15.07 4.46
C THR A 69 -22.74 -15.37 3.85
N VAL A 70 -21.67 -15.02 4.57
CA VAL A 70 -20.29 -15.32 4.14
C VAL A 70 -20.04 -16.83 4.12
N LYS A 71 -20.42 -17.56 5.18
CA LYS A 71 -20.28 -19.02 5.25
C LYS A 71 -21.03 -19.72 4.11
N GLN A 72 -22.26 -19.28 3.82
CA GLN A 72 -23.07 -19.86 2.75
C GLN A 72 -22.41 -19.69 1.37
N LYS A 73 -21.86 -18.51 1.07
CA LYS A 73 -21.15 -18.26 -0.19
C LYS A 73 -19.83 -19.03 -0.30
N LEU A 74 -19.14 -19.27 0.82
CA LEU A 74 -17.91 -20.06 0.85
C LEU A 74 -18.14 -21.56 0.73
N ALA A 75 -19.30 -22.05 1.18
CA ALA A 75 -19.69 -23.47 1.11
C ALA A 75 -20.21 -23.89 -0.27
N ALA A 76 -20.56 -22.93 -1.14
CA ALA A 76 -20.95 -23.23 -2.51
C ALA A 76 -19.75 -23.77 -3.31
N PRO A 77 -19.93 -24.83 -4.14
CA PRO A 77 -18.87 -25.35 -4.98
C PRO A 77 -18.41 -24.28 -5.97
N ARG A 78 -17.09 -24.11 -6.12
CA ARG A 78 -16.54 -23.21 -7.14
C ARG A 78 -16.88 -23.77 -8.52
N VAL A 79 -17.63 -22.99 -9.30
CA VAL A 79 -17.82 -23.19 -10.74
C VAL A 79 -16.58 -22.71 -11.48
#